data_AF-A0A820P6J9-F1
#
_entry.id   AF-A0A820P6J9-F1
#
_cell.length_a   1.000
_cell.length_b   1.000
_cell.length_c   1.000
_cell.angle_alpha   90.00
_cell.angle_beta   90.00
_cell.angle_gamma   90.00
#
_symmetry.space_group_name_H-M   'P 1'
#
loop_
_entity.id
_entity.type
_entity.pdbx_description
1 polymer ?
#
loop_
_entity_poly.entity_id
_entity_poly.type
_entity_poly.pdbx_seq_one_letter_code
_entity_poly.pdbx_strand_id
1 'polypeptide(L)'
;FCEYFNIHPLIAEDITTLAPYMTLNLFHDTGALHLVMKILTWNGERVQQQQISFYLNCSQNLLITFQDQPRDDIEPFFSDNS
;
A
#
# COMPACT_ATOMS: atom_id res chain seq x y z
N PHE A 1 11.50 -6.98 -9.49
CA PHE A 1 10.12 -6.60 -9.11
C PHE A 1 9.83 -5.15 -9.47
N CYS A 2 10.51 -4.17 -8.87
CA CYS A 2 10.25 -2.75 -9.14
C CYS A 2 10.44 -2.35 -10.61
N GLU A 3 11.53 -2.77 -11.25
CA GLU A 3 11.79 -2.49 -12.67
C GLU A 3 10.73 -3.11 -13.59
N TYR A 4 10.27 -4.32 -13.29
CA TYR A 4 9.28 -5.02 -14.10
C TYR A 4 7.91 -4.32 -14.09
N PHE A 5 7.53 -3.73 -12.95
CA PHE A 5 6.27 -3.01 -12.78
C PHE A 5 6.39 -1.50 -12.94
N ASN A 6 7.56 -0.99 -13.37
CA ASN A 6 7.85 0.44 -13.47
C ASN A 6 7.55 1.22 -12.17
N ILE A 7 7.85 0.61 -11.02
CA ILE A 7 7.69 1.24 -9.71
C ILE A 7 8.80 2.26 -9.52
N HIS A 8 8.42 3.51 -9.25
CA HIS A 8 9.36 4.60 -9.02
C HIS A 8 10.27 4.28 -7.81
N PRO A 9 11.60 4.50 -7.87
CA PRO A 9 12.53 4.09 -6.81
C PRO A 9 12.17 4.60 -5.40
N LEU A 10 11.68 5.84 -5.28
CA LEU A 10 11.21 6.41 -4.01
C LEU A 10 10.09 5.60 -3.35
N ILE A 11 9.24 4.94 -4.14
CA ILE A 11 8.17 4.08 -3.64
C ILE A 11 8.76 2.85 -2.95
N ALA A 12 9.83 2.27 -3.50
CA ALA A 12 10.49 1.13 -2.88
C ALA A 12 11.09 1.49 -1.52
N GLU A 13 11.67 2.69 -1.39
CA GLU A 13 12.17 3.22 -0.12
C GLU A 13 11.03 3.44 0.90
N ASP A 14 9.92 4.06 0.46
CA ASP A 14 8.73 4.30 1.27
C ASP A 14 8.11 2.99 1.80
N ILE A 15 8.08 1.93 0.97
CA ILE A 15 7.54 0.62 1.38
C ILE A 15 8.35 0.04 2.54
N THR A 16 9.68 0.18 2.50
CA THR A 16 10.57 -0.36 3.54
C THR A 16 10.65 0.50 4.80
N THR A 17 10.15 1.74 4.74
CA THR A 17 10.25 2.70 5.83
C THR A 17 8.89 2.89 6.49
N LEU A 18 8.84 2.80 7.82
CA LEU A 18 7.63 3.11 8.58
C LEU A 18 7.34 4.61 8.47
N ALA A 19 6.35 4.97 7.63
CA ALA A 19 5.93 6.34 7.46
C ALA A 19 5.30 6.89 8.75
N PRO A 20 5.62 8.12 9.16
CA PRO A 20 5.04 8.75 10.36
C PRO A 20 3.58 9.21 10.16
N TYR A 21 3.16 9.41 8.91
CA TYR A 21 1.81 9.85 8.54
C TYR A 21 1.37 9.26 7.20
N MET A 22 0.09 9.42 6.87
CA MET A 22 -0.47 9.04 5.58
C MET A 22 0.09 9.93 4.47
N THR A 23 0.53 9.34 3.36
CA THR A 23 1.08 10.08 2.22
C THR A 23 0.39 9.70 0.92
N LEU A 24 0.22 10.68 0.04
CA LEU A 24 -0.22 10.50 -1.33
C LEU A 24 0.79 11.16 -2.26
N ASN A 25 1.50 10.36 -3.03
CA ASN A 25 2.51 10.80 -3.98
C ASN A 25 2.00 10.57 -5.40
N LEU A 26 2.08 11.61 -6.23
CA LEU A 26 1.72 11.57 -7.64
C LEU A 26 3.00 11.64 -8.47
N PHE A 27 3.25 10.61 -9.29
CA PHE A 27 4.43 10.49 -10.12
C PHE A 27 4.06 10.79 -11.58
N HIS A 28 4.24 12.05 -11.98
CA HIS A 28 3.86 12.54 -13.31
C HIS A 28 4.62 11.88 -14.46
N ASP A 29 5.86 11.46 -14.21
CA ASP A 29 6.75 10.80 -15.16
C ASP A 29 6.30 9.38 -15.50
N THR A 30 5.77 8.66 -14.51
CA THR A 30 5.28 7.28 -14.67
C THR A 30 3.75 7.21 -14.82
N GLY A 31 3.04 8.30 -14.55
CA GLY A 31 1.58 8.33 -14.45
C GLY A 31 1.04 7.52 -13.27
N ALA A 32 1.89 7.27 -12.27
CA ALA A 32 1.55 6.43 -11.13
C ALA A 32 1.14 7.23 -9.90
N LEU A 33 0.39 6.57 -9.02
CA LEU A 33 -0.02 7.07 -7.73
C LEU A 33 0.48 6.10 -6.65
N HIS A 34 1.08 6.63 -5.60
CA HIS A 34 1.45 5.86 -4.41
C HIS A 34 0.74 6.43 -3.18
N LEU A 35 0.04 5.58 -2.46
CA LEU A 35 -0.68 5.92 -1.24
C LEU A 35 -0.16 5.05 -0.10
N VAL A 36 0.33 5.68 0.97
CA VAL A 36 0.71 5.00 2.21
C VAL A 36 -0.33 5.29 3.28
N MET A 37 -0.89 4.26 3.89
CA MET A 37 -1.88 4.36 4.97
C MET A 37 -1.48 3.51 6.17
N LYS A 38 -2.19 3.74 7.28
CA LYS A 38 -2.10 2.93 8.49
C LYS A 38 -3.45 2.27 8.76
N ILE A 39 -3.42 0.95 8.93
CA ILE A 39 -4.56 0.20 9.46
C ILE A 39 -4.40 0.16 10.97
N LEU A 40 -5.42 0.62 11.68
CA LEU A 40 -5.51 0.53 13.12
C LEU A 40 -6.41 -0.64 13.49
N THR A 41 -5.96 -1.48 14.42
CA THR A 41 -6.71 -2.65 14.88
C THR A 41 -6.68 -2.68 16.40
N TRP A 42 -7.86 -2.73 17.02
CA TRP A 42 -7.99 -2.87 18.46
C TRP A 42 -8.06 -4.37 18.81
N ASN A 43 -7.14 -4.83 19.65
CA ASN A 43 -7.08 -6.25 20.05
C ASN A 43 -7.68 -6.53 21.44
N GLY A 44 -8.40 -5.55 22.04
CA GLY A 44 -8.93 -5.64 23.40
C GLY A 44 -8.08 -4.94 24.45
N GLU A 45 -6.76 -4.79 24.22
CA GLU A 45 -5.82 -4.21 25.19
C GLU A 45 -5.12 -2.95 24.67
N ARG A 46 -4.74 -2.96 23.39
CA ARG A 46 -3.98 -1.88 22.74
C ARG A 46 -4.38 -1.71 21.28
N VAL A 47 -4.11 -0.51 20.77
CA VAL A 47 -4.16 -0.24 19.33
C VAL A 47 -2.89 -0.79 18.70
N GLN A 48 -3.05 -1.71 17.75
CA GLN A 48 -1.99 -2.14 16.85
C GLN A 48 -2.08 -1.31 15.55
N GLN A 49 -0.92 -0.95 15.03
CA GLN A 49 -0.78 -0.18 13.80
C GLN A 49 0.00 -0.98 12.77
N GLN A 50 -0.53 -1.10 11.56
CA GLN A 50 0.14 -1.72 10.43
C GLN A 50 0.21 -0.74 9.26
N GLN A 51 1.35 -0.67 8.58
CA GLN A 51 1.45 0.06 7.33
C GLN A 51 0.90 -0.78 6.18
N ILE A 52 0.12 -0.13 5.33
CA ILE A 52 -0.29 -0.66 4.04
C ILE A 52 0.03 0.40 2.99
N SER A 53 0.56 0.00 1.85
CA SER A 53 0.74 0.91 0.74
C SER A 53 0.16 0.37 -0.56
N PHE A 54 -0.25 1.31 -1.41
CA PHE A 54 -0.91 1.05 -2.68
C PHE A 54 -0.16 1.78 -3.77
N TYR A 55 0.25 1.04 -4.79
CA TYR A 55 0.80 1.57 -6.02
C TYR A 55 -0.20 1.34 -7.15
N LEU A 56 -0.72 2.42 -7.72
CA LEU A 56 -1.60 2.38 -8.88
C LEU A 56 -0.84 2.88 -10.10
N ASN A 57 -0.66 2.01 -11.09
CA ASN A 57 -0.22 2.39 -12.42
C ASN A 57 -1.45 2.52 -13.34
N CYS A 58 -1.87 3.77 -13.60
CA CYS A 58 -3.07 4.05 -14.37
C CYS A 58 -2.98 3.57 -15.83
N SER A 59 -1.79 3.63 -16.43
CA SER A 59 -1.56 3.21 -17.82
C SER A 59 -1.73 1.70 -18.02
N GLN A 60 -1.47 0.92 -16.97
CA GLN A 60 -1.56 -0.54 -16.98
C GLN A 60 -2.83 -1.07 -16.29
N ASN A 61 -3.67 -0.18 -15.73
CA ASN A 61 -4.78 -0.55 -14.85
C ASN A 61 -4.37 -1.53 -13.75
N LEU A 62 -3.17 -1.32 -13.20
CA LEU A 62 -2.55 -2.24 -12.24
C LEU A 62 -2.50 -1.59 -10.85
N LEU A 63 -3.12 -2.25 -9.88
CA LEU A 63 -3.00 -1.92 -8.47
C LEU A 63 -2.14 -2.98 -7.77
N ILE A 64 -1.06 -2.54 -7.13
CA ILE A 64 -0.19 -3.38 -6.30
C ILE A 64 -0.35 -2.93 -4.85
N THR A 65 -0.55 -3.89 -3.95
CA THR A 65 -0.68 -3.65 -2.52
C THR A 65 0.51 -4.25 -1.79
N PHE A 66 1.11 -3.48 -0.89
CA PHE A 66 2.20 -3.91 -0.01
C PHE A 66 1.73 -3.92 1.44
N GLN A 67 2.01 -5.01 2.15
CA GLN A 67 1.63 -5.22 3.54
C GLN A 67 2.79 -5.83 4.32
N ASP A 68 3.03 -5.34 5.53
CA ASP A 68 4.13 -5.83 6.40
C ASP A 68 3.90 -7.26 6.91
N GLN A 69 2.65 -7.62 7.22
CA GLN A 69 2.27 -8.95 7.69
C GLN A 69 1.08 -9.46 6.90
N PRO A 70 1.10 -10.74 6.47
CA PRO A 70 -0.09 -11.40 5.94
C PRO A 70 -1.15 -11.40 7.05
N ARG A 71 -2.35 -10.93 6.74
CA ARG A 71 -3.49 -11.01 7.66
C ARG A 71 -4.40 -12.15 7.20
N ASP A 72 -4.50 -13.18 8.03
CA ASP A 72 -5.44 -14.28 7.81
C ASP A 72 -6.90 -13.83 8.02
N ASP A 73 -7.12 -12.73 8.75
CA ASP A 73 -8.45 -12.27 9.20
C ASP A 73 -9.04 -11.10 8.40
N ILE A 74 -8.34 -10.60 7.36
CA ILE A 74 -8.93 -9.64 6.43
C ILE A 74 -9.55 -10.45 5.29
N GLU A 75 -10.89 -10.55 5.29
CA GLU A 75 -11.61 -10.80 4.04
C GLU A 75 -11.00 -9.90 2.97
N PRO A 76 -10.67 -10.41 1.77
CA PRO A 76 -10.05 -9.62 0.72
C PRO A 76 -10.73 -8.25 0.68
N PHE A 77 -9.96 -7.15 0.64
CA PHE A 77 -10.55 -5.81 0.63
C PHE A 77 -11.57 -5.63 -0.53
N PHE A 78 -11.51 -6.54 -1.51
CA PHE A 78 -12.38 -6.69 -2.67
C PHE A 78 -13.14 -8.04 -2.70
N SER A 79 -13.45 -8.66 -1.56
CA SER A 79 -14.34 -9.81 -1.56
C SER A 79 -15.70 -9.35 -2.08
N ASP A 80 -16.07 -9.87 -3.26
CA ASP A 80 -17.38 -9.63 -3.86
C ASP A 80 -18.47 -10.04 -2.86
N ASN A 81 -19.14 -9.04 -2.29
CA ASN A 81 -20.45 -9.25 -1.69
C ASN A 81 -21.45 -9.45 -2.82
N SER A 82 -21.48 -10.69 -3.34
CA SER A 82 -22.49 -11.17 -4.30
C SER A 82 -23.45 -12.14 -3.61
#